data_AF-A0A811PIK5-F1
#
_entry.id   AF-A0A811PIK5-F1
#
_cell.length_a   1.000
_cell.length_b   1.000
_cell.length_c   1.000
_cell.angle_alpha   90.00
_cell.angle_beta   90.00
_cell.angle_gamma   90.00
#
_symmetry.space_group_name_H-M   'P 1'
#
loop_
_entity.id
_entity.type
_entity.pdbx_description
1 polymer ?
#
loop_
_entity_poly.entity_id
_entity_poly.type
_entity_poly.pdbx_seq_one_letter_code
_entity_poly.pdbx_strand_id
1 'polypeptide(L)'
;MDRMRREMQAIADDIANPEKGKAALEDKVWEVEAKLVTKLEELEKLAEQCNQALKIHLNIFYSQVPCSRFLLEFISSKFFVFWENDFALLKPTVDFQYMINSKGSSPAEMLGTGYKTVLKPALVAHVEENKRSCLSNLENLNDLRKQLQGNVKVLEEERNNISSLQAKNDEMVARLNSLDCEIINDDSRFTPEAGQMKDELEKKKNSLISLEKEADDFFKISEKRLQDATLKADEDTEAAAKDLLELLDSMAEYKEFMETTIAQRRKELYETADYIAGLFAGTS
;
A
#
# COMPACT_ATOMS: atom_id res chain seq x y z
N MET A 1 -14.94 -7.76 13.32
CA MET A 1 -14.63 -8.59 12.15
C MET A 1 -15.60 -8.36 10.99
N ASP A 2 -16.92 -8.30 11.20
CA ASP A 2 -17.92 -8.20 10.10
C ASP A 2 -18.03 -6.84 9.40
N ARG A 3 -17.52 -5.77 10.02
CA ARG A 3 -17.45 -4.44 9.38
C ARG A 3 -16.32 -4.38 8.35
N MET A 4 -15.14 -4.86 8.72
CA MET A 4 -13.96 -4.88 7.86
C MET A 4 -14.15 -5.79 6.64
N ARG A 5 -14.84 -6.93 6.81
CA ARG A 5 -15.23 -7.80 5.69
C ARG A 5 -16.13 -7.08 4.67
N ARG A 6 -17.07 -6.25 5.13
CA ARG A 6 -17.97 -5.48 4.25
C ARG A 6 -17.25 -4.36 3.52
N GLU A 7 -16.33 -3.67 4.20
CA GLU A 7 -15.51 -2.63 3.58
C GLU A 7 -14.54 -3.20 2.54
N MET A 8 -13.92 -4.35 2.81
CA MET A 8 -13.11 -5.07 1.81
C MET A 8 -13.93 -5.51 0.60
N GLN A 9 -15.17 -5.99 0.80
CA GLN A 9 -16.03 -6.38 -0.30
C GLN A 9 -16.45 -5.17 -1.14
N ALA A 10 -16.78 -4.04 -0.50
CA ALA A 10 -17.11 -2.80 -1.20
C ALA A 10 -15.94 -2.30 -2.07
N ILE A 11 -14.71 -2.36 -1.55
CA ILE A 11 -13.50 -1.98 -2.31
C ILE A 11 -13.27 -2.94 -3.49
N ALA A 12 -13.47 -4.25 -3.28
CA ALA A 12 -13.34 -5.23 -4.36
C ALA A 12 -14.39 -5.03 -5.47
N ASP A 13 -15.62 -4.69 -5.09
CA ASP A 13 -16.71 -4.41 -6.02
C ASP A 13 -16.48 -3.08 -6.78
N ASP A 14 -15.94 -2.06 -6.10
CA ASP A 14 -15.57 -0.76 -6.68
C ASP A 14 -14.39 -0.86 -7.65
N ILE A 15 -13.51 -1.86 -7.53
CA ILE A 15 -12.43 -2.16 -8.49
C ILE A 15 -12.96 -2.98 -9.67
N ALA A 16 -13.80 -3.99 -9.41
CA ALA A 16 -14.30 -4.89 -10.46
C ALA A 16 -15.26 -4.21 -11.45
N ASN A 17 -15.99 -3.18 -11.02
CA ASN A 17 -16.95 -2.46 -11.85
C ASN A 17 -16.30 -1.62 -12.98
N PRO A 18 -15.29 -0.77 -12.72
CA PRO A 18 -14.58 -0.04 -13.77
C PRO A 18 -13.75 -0.97 -14.68
N GLU A 19 -13.22 -2.09 -14.19
CA GLU A 19 -12.52 -3.09 -15.02
C GLU A 19 -13.46 -3.73 -16.06
N LYS A 20 -14.70 -4.06 -15.67
CA LYS A 20 -15.73 -4.53 -16.61
C LYS A 20 -16.12 -3.45 -17.62
N GLY A 21 -16.19 -2.19 -17.18
CA GLY A 21 -16.45 -1.05 -18.06
C GLY A 21 -15.34 -0.84 -19.09
N LYS A 22 -14.08 -1.03 -18.69
CA LYS A 22 -12.90 -0.95 -19.56
C LYS A 22 -12.90 -2.06 -20.61
N ALA A 23 -13.14 -3.31 -20.20
CA ALA A 23 -13.22 -4.43 -21.14
C ALA A 23 -14.31 -4.23 -22.20
N ALA A 24 -15.48 -3.71 -21.80
CA ALA A 24 -16.58 -3.42 -22.73
C ALA A 24 -16.28 -2.26 -23.71
N LEU A 25 -15.36 -1.35 -23.36
CA LEU A 25 -14.90 -0.29 -24.25
C LEU A 25 -13.82 -0.79 -25.21
N GLU A 26 -12.90 -1.64 -24.73
CA GLU A 26 -11.87 -2.27 -25.58
C GLU A 26 -12.52 -3.11 -26.69
N ASP A 27 -13.53 -3.93 -26.37
CA ASP A 27 -14.28 -4.70 -27.38
C ASP A 27 -14.92 -3.81 -28.46
N LYS A 28 -15.47 -2.66 -28.08
CA LYS A 28 -16.06 -1.70 -29.03
C LYS A 28 -15.01 -1.02 -29.91
N VAL A 29 -13.81 -0.77 -29.37
CA VAL A 29 -12.69 -0.22 -30.15
C VAL A 29 -12.26 -1.21 -31.22
N TRP A 30 -12.10 -2.49 -30.86
CA TRP A 30 -11.78 -3.56 -31.81
C TRP A 30 -12.84 -3.69 -32.90
N GLU A 31 -14.13 -3.59 -32.55
CA GLU A 31 -15.22 -3.66 -33.53
C GLU A 31 -15.21 -2.49 -34.53
N VAL A 32 -14.93 -1.27 -34.05
CA VAL A 32 -14.85 -0.07 -34.90
C VAL A 32 -13.61 -0.13 -35.80
N GLU A 33 -12.48 -0.59 -35.27
CA GLU A 33 -11.24 -0.75 -36.03
C GLU A 33 -11.39 -1.77 -37.16
N ALA A 34 -12.03 -2.91 -36.90
CA ALA A 34 -12.33 -3.91 -37.93
C ALA A 34 -13.26 -3.35 -39.04
N LYS A 35 -14.27 -2.55 -38.66
CA LYS A 35 -15.16 -1.88 -39.64
C LYS A 35 -14.43 -0.83 -40.47
N LEU A 36 -13.45 -0.14 -39.90
CA LEU A 36 -12.66 0.86 -40.62
C LEU A 36 -11.72 0.20 -41.63
N VAL A 37 -11.02 -0.86 -41.24
CA VAL A 37 -10.10 -1.62 -42.10
C VAL A 37 -10.85 -2.17 -43.32
N THR A 38 -12.01 -2.79 -43.11
CA THR A 38 -12.82 -3.33 -44.21
C THR A 38 -13.31 -2.24 -45.18
N LYS A 39 -13.67 -1.06 -44.67
CA LYS A 39 -14.05 0.08 -45.52
C LYS A 39 -12.87 0.66 -46.31
N LEU A 40 -11.67 0.66 -45.75
CA LEU A 40 -10.46 1.06 -46.46
C LEU A 40 -10.13 0.10 -47.60
N GLU A 41 -10.22 -1.21 -47.37
CA GLU A 41 -10.01 -2.22 -48.41
C GLU A 41 -11.04 -2.13 -49.55
N GLU A 42 -12.30 -1.80 -49.25
CA GLU A 42 -13.33 -1.54 -50.27
C GLU A 42 -13.01 -0.31 -51.13
N LEU A 43 -12.54 0.78 -50.50
CA LEU A 43 -12.14 2.00 -51.20
C LEU A 43 -10.91 1.78 -52.08
N GLU A 44 -9.92 1.02 -51.60
CA GLU A 44 -8.73 0.67 -52.37
C GLU A 44 -9.08 -0.13 -53.63
N LYS A 45 -9.97 -1.13 -53.51
CA LYS A 45 -10.48 -1.90 -54.65
C LYS A 45 -11.22 -1.03 -55.66
N LEU A 46 -12.01 -0.06 -55.21
CA LEU A 46 -12.71 0.87 -56.10
C LEU A 46 -11.72 1.80 -56.83
N ALA A 47 -10.67 2.27 -56.15
CA ALA A 47 -9.62 3.07 -56.75
C ALA A 47 -8.85 2.28 -57.82
N GLU A 48 -8.52 1.01 -57.55
CA GLU A 48 -7.88 0.12 -58.52
C GLU A 48 -8.77 -0.14 -59.74
N GLN A 49 -10.07 -0.35 -59.54
CA GLN A 49 -11.02 -0.50 -60.65
C GLN A 49 -11.11 0.75 -61.51
N CYS A 50 -11.15 1.93 -60.90
CA CYS A 50 -11.13 3.21 -61.63
C CYS A 50 -9.84 3.37 -62.43
N ASN A 51 -8.69 3.06 -61.82
CA ASN A 51 -7.39 3.12 -62.49
C ASN A 51 -7.28 2.15 -63.67
N GLN A 52 -7.83 0.93 -63.54
CA GLN A 52 -7.87 -0.03 -64.64
C GLN A 52 -8.80 0.43 -65.76
N ALA A 53 -9.98 0.96 -65.45
CA ALA A 53 -10.92 1.51 -66.43
C ALA A 53 -10.30 2.69 -67.19
N LEU A 54 -9.63 3.60 -66.49
CA LEU A 54 -8.91 4.72 -67.08
C LEU A 54 -7.78 4.24 -68.00
N LYS A 55 -7.01 3.23 -67.57
CA LYS A 55 -5.93 2.65 -68.37
C LYS A 55 -6.46 2.04 -69.68
N ILE A 56 -7.60 1.36 -69.64
CA ILE A 56 -8.27 0.82 -70.84
C ILE A 56 -8.73 1.97 -71.75
N HIS A 57 -9.36 2.99 -71.18
CA HIS A 57 -9.88 4.13 -71.94
C HIS A 57 -8.77 4.95 -72.62
N LEU A 58 -7.64 5.16 -71.92
CA LEU A 58 -6.43 5.77 -72.49
C LEU A 58 -5.86 4.89 -73.60
N ASN A 59 -5.72 3.58 -73.41
CA ASN A 59 -5.16 2.68 -74.44
C ASN A 59 -5.99 2.65 -75.73
N ILE A 60 -7.33 2.70 -75.62
CA ILE A 60 -8.22 2.82 -76.78
C ILE A 60 -7.97 4.14 -77.51
N PHE A 61 -7.85 5.24 -76.77
CA PHE A 61 -7.57 6.57 -77.31
C PHE A 61 -6.20 6.67 -78.02
N TYR A 62 -5.18 6.00 -77.48
CA TYR A 62 -3.83 5.92 -78.08
C TYR A 62 -3.79 5.13 -79.39
N SER A 63 -4.68 4.14 -79.56
CA SER A 63 -4.73 3.36 -80.81
C SER A 63 -5.27 4.15 -82.01
N GLN A 64 -5.89 5.32 -81.77
CA GLN A 64 -6.55 6.13 -82.80
C GLN A 64 -5.80 7.42 -83.19
N VAL A 65 -4.76 7.86 -82.46
CA VAL A 65 -4.04 9.11 -82.75
C VAL A 65 -2.52 8.94 -82.63
N PRO A 66 -1.75 8.96 -83.73
CA PRO A 66 -0.29 8.89 -83.69
C PRO A 66 0.28 10.31 -83.55
N CYS A 67 0.39 10.83 -82.33
CA CYS A 67 1.14 12.07 -82.08
C CYS A 67 1.93 12.04 -80.75
N SER A 68 3.05 12.74 -80.80
CA SER A 68 4.27 12.67 -79.99
C SER A 68 4.12 12.66 -78.46
N ARG A 69 4.98 11.82 -77.86
CA ARG A 69 5.22 11.57 -76.41
C ARG A 69 5.48 12.81 -75.55
N PHE A 70 5.73 13.98 -76.15
CA PHE A 70 6.15 15.22 -75.48
C PHE A 70 4.99 16.07 -74.95
N LEU A 71 3.79 16.01 -75.55
CA LEU A 71 2.61 16.71 -75.03
C LEU A 71 1.99 16.00 -73.81
N LEU A 72 2.41 14.76 -73.54
CA LEU A 72 1.81 13.90 -72.54
C LEU A 72 2.35 14.10 -71.13
N GLU A 73 3.60 14.47 -70.94
CA GLU A 73 4.07 14.83 -69.59
C GLU A 73 3.44 16.14 -69.12
N PHE A 74 3.19 17.07 -70.04
CA PHE A 74 2.60 18.36 -69.72
C PHE A 74 1.09 18.31 -69.48
N ILE A 75 0.37 17.44 -70.22
CA ILE A 75 -1.07 17.23 -70.03
C ILE A 75 -1.33 16.24 -68.89
N SER A 76 -0.58 15.15 -68.74
CA SER A 76 -0.82 14.15 -67.68
C SER A 76 -0.71 14.75 -66.27
N SER A 77 0.26 15.62 -66.00
CA SER A 77 0.44 16.19 -64.65
C SER A 77 -0.60 17.26 -64.27
N LYS A 78 -1.14 18.01 -65.25
CA LYS A 78 -2.16 19.06 -64.99
C LYS A 78 -3.59 18.62 -65.23
N PHE A 79 -3.82 17.68 -66.15
CA PHE A 79 -5.16 17.19 -66.50
C PHE A 79 -5.63 16.12 -65.50
N PHE A 80 -4.74 15.33 -64.92
CA PHE A 80 -5.11 14.32 -63.90
C PHE A 80 -5.74 14.97 -62.65
N VAL A 81 -5.18 16.07 -62.16
CA VAL A 81 -5.74 16.80 -60.99
C VAL A 81 -7.04 17.55 -61.33
N PHE A 82 -7.20 17.99 -62.59
CA PHE A 82 -8.38 18.72 -63.04
C PHE A 82 -9.56 17.80 -63.42
N TRP A 83 -9.29 16.59 -63.89
CA TRP A 83 -10.31 15.66 -64.39
C TRP A 83 -10.91 14.76 -63.30
N GLU A 84 -10.15 14.45 -62.25
CA GLU A 84 -10.60 13.58 -61.16
C GLU A 84 -11.64 14.25 -60.23
N ASN A 85 -11.64 15.59 -60.12
CA ASN A 85 -12.59 16.33 -59.28
C ASN A 85 -13.85 16.83 -60.01
N ASP A 86 -13.79 17.13 -61.31
CA ASP A 86 -14.91 17.79 -62.02
C ASP A 86 -15.82 16.84 -62.83
N PHE A 87 -15.37 15.63 -63.21
CA PHE A 87 -16.17 14.76 -64.11
C PHE A 87 -17.04 13.73 -63.38
N ALA A 88 -16.75 13.39 -62.11
CA ALA A 88 -17.52 12.40 -61.35
C ALA A 88 -18.89 12.90 -60.86
N LEU A 89 -19.18 14.20 -60.95
CA LEU A 89 -20.47 14.81 -60.58
C LEU A 89 -21.36 15.20 -61.77
N LEU A 90 -20.92 14.98 -63.01
CA LEU A 90 -21.74 15.27 -64.20
C LEU A 90 -22.65 14.08 -64.54
N LYS A 91 -23.67 13.85 -63.71
CA LYS A 91 -24.94 13.30 -64.20
C LYS A 91 -25.92 14.46 -64.34
N PRO A 92 -26.11 15.04 -65.54
CA PRO A 92 -27.24 15.90 -65.76
C PRO A 92 -28.51 15.03 -65.63
N THR A 93 -29.35 15.31 -64.64
CA THR A 93 -30.68 14.68 -64.45
C THR A 93 -31.69 15.13 -65.53
N VAL A 94 -31.22 15.69 -66.64
CA VAL A 94 -32.06 16.24 -67.70
C VAL A 94 -31.68 15.59 -69.02
N ASP A 95 -32.60 14.79 -69.56
CA ASP A 95 -32.53 14.22 -70.91
C ASP A 95 -32.61 15.36 -71.93
N PHE A 96 -31.45 15.84 -72.39
CA PHE A 96 -31.43 16.80 -73.49
C PHE A 96 -31.27 16.08 -74.83
N GLN A 97 -32.31 16.13 -75.66
CA GLN A 97 -32.27 15.68 -77.05
C GLN A 97 -31.85 16.86 -77.96
N TYR A 98 -30.55 17.05 -78.17
CA TYR A 98 -30.04 18.09 -79.07
C TYR A 98 -29.87 17.55 -80.51
N MET A 99 -30.45 18.24 -81.49
CA MET A 99 -30.22 17.97 -82.91
C MET A 99 -29.03 18.80 -83.39
N ILE A 100 -27.85 18.17 -83.48
CA ILE A 100 -26.57 18.84 -83.75
C ILE A 100 -26.42 19.11 -85.26
N ASN A 101 -26.17 20.37 -85.63
CA ASN A 101 -25.82 20.72 -87.01
C ASN A 101 -24.35 20.38 -87.29
N SER A 102 -24.09 19.41 -88.17
CA SER A 102 -22.74 18.90 -88.49
C SER A 102 -21.87 19.84 -89.33
N LYS A 103 -22.37 21.01 -89.74
CA LYS A 103 -21.64 21.99 -90.58
C LYS A 103 -21.15 23.23 -89.82
N GLY A 104 -21.50 23.40 -88.55
CA GLY A 104 -21.04 24.53 -87.72
C GLY A 104 -19.65 24.27 -87.13
N SER A 105 -18.78 25.27 -87.08
CA SER A 105 -17.43 25.14 -86.51
C SER A 105 -17.33 25.61 -85.05
N SER A 106 -18.37 26.31 -84.56
CA SER A 106 -18.44 26.76 -83.17
C SER A 106 -19.66 26.19 -82.42
N PRO A 107 -19.58 26.00 -81.08
CA PRO A 107 -20.68 25.48 -80.27
C PRO A 107 -21.99 26.28 -80.39
N ALA A 108 -21.90 27.59 -80.67
CA ALA A 108 -23.05 28.45 -80.89
C ALA A 108 -23.74 28.22 -82.25
N GLU A 109 -22.99 27.77 -83.26
CA GLU A 109 -23.52 27.41 -84.59
C GLU A 109 -24.06 25.97 -84.63
N MET A 110 -23.51 25.07 -83.81
CA MET A 110 -23.91 23.67 -83.71
C MET A 110 -25.19 23.45 -82.86
N LEU A 111 -25.39 24.25 -81.81
CA LEU A 111 -26.50 24.15 -80.84
C LEU A 111 -27.49 25.32 -80.87
N GLY A 112 -27.23 26.35 -81.69
CA GLY A 112 -28.11 27.50 -81.90
C GLY A 112 -28.37 28.36 -80.65
N THR A 113 -29.55 28.97 -80.58
CA THR A 113 -29.96 29.88 -79.48
C THR A 113 -30.07 29.18 -78.12
N GLY A 114 -30.28 27.86 -78.09
CA GLY A 114 -30.33 27.04 -76.87
C GLY A 114 -29.01 27.03 -76.08
N TYR A 115 -27.86 27.10 -76.78
CA TYR A 115 -26.55 27.24 -76.14
C TYR A 115 -26.44 28.53 -75.31
N LYS A 116 -26.88 29.67 -75.88
CA LYS A 116 -26.78 30.98 -75.21
C LYS A 116 -27.81 31.15 -74.09
N THR A 117 -29.01 30.60 -74.26
CA THR A 117 -30.15 30.87 -73.35
C THR A 117 -30.33 29.84 -72.25
N VAL A 118 -29.90 28.59 -72.45
CA VAL A 118 -30.12 27.50 -71.49
C VAL A 118 -28.80 26.91 -71.01
N LEU A 119 -27.98 26.40 -71.93
CA LEU A 119 -26.78 25.63 -71.54
C LEU A 119 -25.71 26.50 -70.87
N LYS A 120 -25.40 27.68 -71.44
CA LYS A 120 -24.39 28.57 -70.87
C LYS A 120 -24.79 29.11 -69.48
N PRO A 121 -26.02 29.61 -69.26
CA PRO A 121 -26.47 30.00 -67.92
C PRO A 121 -26.50 28.84 -66.92
N ALA A 122 -26.95 27.65 -67.33
CA ALA A 122 -26.98 26.48 -66.45
C ALA A 122 -25.57 26.03 -66.03
N LEU A 123 -24.62 26.05 -66.97
CA LEU A 123 -23.21 25.75 -66.67
C LEU A 123 -22.62 26.78 -65.71
N VAL A 124 -22.89 28.06 -65.92
CA VAL A 124 -22.43 29.13 -65.01
C VAL A 124 -23.04 28.96 -63.62
N ALA A 125 -24.34 28.70 -63.51
CA ALA A 125 -25.01 28.47 -62.23
C ALA A 125 -24.43 27.27 -61.48
N HIS A 126 -24.15 26.18 -62.19
CA HIS A 126 -23.52 24.99 -61.61
C HIS A 126 -22.09 25.26 -61.13
N VAL A 127 -21.30 26.00 -61.92
CA VAL A 127 -19.95 26.42 -61.51
C VAL A 127 -19.99 27.28 -60.25
N GLU A 128 -20.92 28.22 -60.14
CA GLU A 128 -21.07 29.07 -58.95
C GLU A 128 -21.59 28.28 -57.72
N GLU A 129 -22.49 27.32 -57.91
CA GLU A 129 -22.90 26.40 -56.84
C GLU A 129 -21.74 25.54 -56.36
N ASN A 130 -20.94 24.99 -57.29
CA ASN A 130 -19.78 24.19 -56.93
C ASN A 130 -18.73 25.03 -56.18
N LYS A 131 -18.47 26.27 -56.59
CA LYS A 131 -17.61 27.20 -55.85
C LYS A 131 -18.12 27.45 -54.43
N ARG A 132 -19.43 27.71 -54.26
CA ARG A 132 -20.03 27.91 -52.93
C ARG A 132 -19.87 26.65 -52.06
N SER A 133 -20.13 25.48 -52.61
CA SER A 133 -19.92 24.19 -51.93
C SER A 133 -18.45 23.97 -51.53
N CYS A 134 -17.51 24.20 -52.45
CA CYS A 134 -16.07 24.09 -52.18
C CYS A 134 -15.61 25.07 -51.09
N LEU A 135 -16.07 26.32 -51.13
CA LEU A 135 -15.72 27.32 -50.10
C LEU A 135 -16.28 26.93 -48.73
N SER A 136 -17.54 26.48 -48.66
CA SER A 136 -18.16 26.01 -47.42
C SER A 136 -17.42 24.77 -46.86
N ASN A 137 -17.05 23.82 -47.70
CA ASN A 137 -16.26 22.66 -47.29
C ASN A 137 -14.87 23.05 -46.78
N LEU A 138 -14.21 24.02 -47.42
CA LEU A 138 -12.91 24.54 -46.97
C LEU A 138 -13.01 25.26 -45.62
N GLU A 139 -14.08 26.02 -45.39
CA GLU A 139 -14.35 26.64 -44.09
C GLU A 139 -14.56 25.58 -42.99
N ASN A 140 -15.39 24.57 -43.26
CA ASN A 140 -15.61 23.44 -42.35
C ASN A 140 -14.30 22.69 -42.03
N LEU A 141 -13.47 22.43 -43.04
CA LEU A 141 -12.15 21.80 -42.85
C LEU A 141 -11.21 22.66 -42.00
N ASN A 142 -11.24 23.98 -42.16
CA ASN A 142 -10.46 24.89 -41.33
C ASN A 142 -10.91 24.89 -39.86
N ASP A 143 -12.21 24.80 -39.60
CA ASP A 143 -12.72 24.74 -38.24
C ASP A 143 -12.40 23.40 -37.57
N LEU A 144 -12.52 22.29 -38.29
CA LEU A 144 -12.04 20.99 -37.82
C LEU A 144 -10.54 21.01 -37.52
N ARG A 145 -9.74 21.67 -38.36
CA ARG A 145 -8.29 21.84 -38.11
C ARG A 145 -8.02 22.63 -36.84
N LYS A 146 -8.75 23.72 -36.57
CA LYS A 146 -8.62 24.49 -35.32
C LYS A 146 -9.00 23.65 -34.10
N GLN A 147 -10.09 22.88 -34.18
CA GLN A 147 -10.49 21.96 -33.12
C GLN A 147 -9.40 20.91 -32.84
N LEU A 148 -8.85 20.29 -33.91
CA LEU A 148 -7.76 19.33 -33.79
C LEU A 148 -6.53 19.95 -33.10
N GLN A 149 -6.15 21.17 -33.47
CA GLN A 149 -5.03 21.88 -32.81
C GLN A 149 -5.31 22.17 -31.33
N GLY A 150 -6.55 22.46 -30.95
CA GLY A 150 -6.96 22.60 -29.56
C GLY A 150 -6.81 21.28 -28.80
N ASN A 151 -7.32 20.18 -29.37
CA ASN A 151 -7.25 18.85 -28.77
C ASN A 151 -5.80 18.38 -28.58
N VAL A 152 -4.91 18.66 -29.54
CA VAL A 152 -3.48 18.33 -29.40
C VAL A 152 -2.85 19.04 -28.20
N LYS A 153 -3.17 20.31 -27.95
CA LYS A 153 -2.65 21.02 -26.78
C LYS A 153 -3.13 20.40 -25.46
N VAL A 154 -4.41 20.04 -25.39
CA VAL A 154 -5.00 19.37 -24.22
C VAL A 154 -4.32 18.01 -23.98
N LEU A 155 -4.12 17.22 -25.04
CA LEU A 155 -3.44 15.92 -24.92
C LEU A 155 -1.99 16.06 -24.41
N GLU A 156 -1.27 17.10 -24.84
CA GLU A 156 0.09 17.34 -24.35
C GLU A 156 0.11 17.76 -22.87
N GLU A 157 -0.87 18.55 -22.41
CA GLU A 157 -1.02 18.90 -21.00
C GLU A 157 -1.34 17.66 -20.14
N GLU A 158 -2.29 16.83 -20.56
CA GLU A 158 -2.62 15.57 -19.89
C GLU A 158 -1.43 14.61 -19.84
N ARG A 159 -0.62 14.55 -20.90
CA ARG A 159 0.61 13.75 -20.93
C ARG A 159 1.63 14.24 -19.88
N ASN A 160 1.76 15.55 -19.70
CA ASN A 160 2.63 16.12 -18.66
C ASN A 160 2.10 15.80 -17.26
N ASN A 161 0.79 15.88 -17.05
CA ASN A 161 0.14 15.51 -15.79
C ASN A 161 0.35 14.03 -15.44
N ILE A 162 0.16 13.12 -16.41
CA ILE A 162 0.44 11.69 -16.26
C ILE A 162 1.91 11.48 -15.89
N SER A 163 2.84 12.16 -16.56
CA SER A 163 4.28 12.05 -16.26
C SER A 163 4.59 12.50 -14.83
N SER A 164 3.96 13.58 -14.36
CA SER A 164 4.10 14.07 -12.98
C SER A 164 3.52 13.08 -11.96
N LEU A 165 2.35 12.50 -12.24
CA LEU A 165 1.72 11.51 -11.36
C LEU A 165 2.54 10.23 -11.28
N GLN A 166 3.11 9.80 -12.40
CA GLN A 166 3.98 8.63 -12.46
C GLN A 166 5.24 8.84 -11.61
N ALA A 167 5.90 10.00 -11.72
CA ALA A 167 7.05 10.32 -10.87
C ALA A 167 6.71 10.30 -9.37
N LYS A 168 5.54 10.83 -8.99
CA LYS A 168 5.06 10.79 -7.60
C LYS A 168 4.75 9.36 -7.14
N ASN A 169 4.20 8.53 -8.02
CA ASN A 169 3.96 7.12 -7.73
C ASN A 169 5.28 6.37 -7.47
N ASP A 170 6.29 6.60 -8.32
CA ASP A 170 7.61 5.99 -8.15
C ASP A 170 8.28 6.41 -6.83
N GLU A 171 8.13 7.69 -6.44
CA GLU A 171 8.59 8.17 -5.13
C GLU A 171 7.87 7.46 -3.97
N MET A 172 6.54 7.31 -4.04
CA MET A 172 5.77 6.62 -3.01
C MET A 172 6.14 5.14 -2.92
N VAL A 173 6.36 4.47 -4.05
CA VAL A 173 6.83 3.07 -4.10
C VAL A 173 8.21 2.93 -3.45
N ALA A 174 9.13 3.86 -3.72
CA ALA A 174 10.46 3.85 -3.09
C ALA A 174 10.36 4.02 -1.56
N ARG A 175 9.47 4.90 -1.07
CA ARG A 175 9.23 5.08 0.37
C ARG A 175 8.63 3.84 1.02
N LEU A 176 7.68 3.17 0.36
CA LEU A 176 7.09 1.92 0.85
C LEU A 176 8.14 0.82 0.98
N ASN A 177 8.97 0.63 -0.05
CA ASN A 177 10.05 -0.37 -0.01
C ASN A 177 11.06 -0.09 1.12
N SER A 178 11.39 1.18 1.37
CA SER A 178 12.25 1.58 2.50
C SER A 178 11.62 1.21 3.84
N LEU A 179 10.33 1.50 4.01
CA LEU A 179 9.60 1.21 5.25
C LEU A 179 9.49 -0.30 5.49
N ASP A 180 9.23 -1.09 4.46
CA ASP A 180 9.20 -2.55 4.55
C ASP A 180 10.57 -3.10 4.99
N CYS A 181 11.68 -2.56 4.48
CA CYS A 181 13.02 -2.94 4.93
C CYS A 181 13.27 -2.59 6.40
N GLU A 182 12.82 -1.42 6.87
CA GLU A 182 12.93 -1.00 8.28
C GLU A 182 12.14 -1.94 9.20
N ILE A 183 10.89 -2.27 8.84
CA ILE A 183 10.04 -3.21 9.60
C ILE A 183 10.72 -4.58 9.71
N ILE A 184 11.23 -5.13 8.61
CA ILE A 184 11.92 -6.43 8.60
C ILE A 184 13.16 -6.38 9.50
N ASN A 185 13.94 -5.30 9.45
CA ASN A 185 15.13 -5.13 10.28
C ASN A 185 14.78 -5.07 11.76
N ASP A 186 13.75 -4.29 12.13
CA ASP A 186 13.26 -4.20 13.50
C ASP A 186 12.74 -5.57 14.00
N ASP A 187 11.93 -6.29 13.23
CA ASP A 187 11.46 -7.64 13.57
C ASP A 187 12.63 -8.62 13.78
N SER A 188 13.66 -8.52 12.93
CA SER A 188 14.88 -9.34 13.05
C SER A 188 15.70 -9.04 14.30
N ARG A 189 15.58 -7.83 14.87
CA ARG A 189 16.23 -7.41 16.11
C ARG A 189 15.41 -7.77 17.34
N PHE A 190 14.09 -7.57 17.31
CA PHE A 190 13.21 -7.86 18.45
C PHE A 190 13.16 -9.35 18.80
N THR A 191 13.19 -10.23 17.81
CA THR A 191 13.11 -11.69 18.02
C THR A 191 14.28 -12.27 18.85
N PRO A 192 15.56 -12.00 18.55
CA PRO A 192 16.67 -12.46 19.38
C PRO A 192 16.75 -11.74 20.73
N GLU A 193 16.45 -10.44 20.81
CA GLU A 193 16.47 -9.69 22.07
C GLU A 193 15.44 -10.24 23.07
N ALA A 194 14.21 -10.52 22.61
CA ALA A 194 13.18 -11.14 23.44
C ALA A 194 13.57 -12.57 23.88
N GLY A 195 14.21 -13.34 22.99
CA GLY A 195 14.76 -14.66 23.31
C GLY A 195 15.83 -14.59 24.40
N GLN A 196 16.82 -13.72 24.24
CA GLN A 196 17.89 -13.51 25.23
C GLN A 196 17.32 -13.10 26.59
N MET A 197 16.38 -12.14 26.61
CA MET A 197 15.77 -11.68 27.86
C MET A 197 15.04 -12.81 28.59
N LYS A 198 14.34 -13.68 27.85
CA LYS A 198 13.67 -14.85 28.41
C LYS A 198 14.68 -15.84 29.01
N ASP A 199 15.77 -16.12 28.31
CA ASP A 199 16.80 -17.04 28.80
C ASP A 199 17.51 -16.51 30.04
N GLU A 200 17.81 -15.20 30.07
CA GLU A 200 18.37 -14.54 31.25
C GLU A 200 17.40 -14.57 32.46
N LEU A 201 16.11 -14.38 32.22
CA LEU A 201 15.09 -14.45 33.25
C LEU A 201 14.97 -15.87 33.82
N GLU A 202 14.96 -16.90 32.97
CA GLU A 202 14.89 -18.29 33.43
C GLU A 202 16.14 -18.67 34.23
N LYS A 203 17.32 -18.20 33.82
CA LYS A 203 18.55 -18.36 34.59
C LYS A 203 18.45 -17.70 35.97
N LYS A 204 17.99 -16.45 36.05
CA LYS A 204 17.81 -15.73 37.34
C LYS A 204 16.77 -16.41 38.23
N LYS A 205 15.67 -16.88 37.66
CA LYS A 205 14.64 -17.65 38.37
C LYS A 205 15.23 -18.91 39.00
N ASN A 206 16.01 -19.69 38.25
CA ASN A 206 16.65 -20.90 38.77
C ASN A 206 17.66 -20.59 39.87
N SER A 207 18.41 -19.48 39.75
CA SER A 207 19.28 -19.01 40.83
C SER A 207 18.51 -18.61 42.09
N LEU A 208 17.36 -17.94 41.94
CA LEU A 208 16.52 -17.53 43.06
C LEU A 208 15.91 -18.74 43.78
N ILE A 209 15.43 -19.75 43.05
CA ILE A 209 14.92 -21.00 43.63
C ILE A 209 16.01 -21.69 44.47
N SER A 210 17.25 -21.75 43.97
CA SER A 210 18.37 -22.32 44.72
C SER A 210 18.69 -21.51 45.99
N LEU A 211 18.69 -20.18 45.89
CA LEU A 211 18.95 -19.30 47.03
C LEU A 211 17.85 -19.38 48.10
N GLU A 212 16.60 -19.48 47.69
CA GLU A 212 15.45 -19.67 48.59
C GLU A 212 15.58 -20.98 49.38
N LYS A 213 15.97 -22.07 48.71
CA LYS A 213 16.24 -23.34 49.38
C LYS A 213 17.39 -23.25 50.38
N GLU A 214 18.48 -22.57 50.03
CA GLU A 214 19.62 -22.35 50.93
C GLU A 214 19.21 -21.52 52.16
N ALA A 215 18.40 -20.48 51.97
CA ALA A 215 17.88 -19.66 53.06
C ALA A 215 16.97 -20.46 54.00
N ASP A 216 16.09 -21.31 53.45
CA ASP A 216 15.22 -22.21 54.24
C ASP A 216 16.03 -23.22 55.07
N ASP A 217 17.06 -23.81 54.48
CA ASP A 217 17.94 -24.76 55.16
C ASP A 217 18.74 -24.05 56.26
N PHE A 218 19.27 -22.85 55.99
CA PHE A 218 19.94 -22.02 56.99
C PHE A 218 19.01 -21.67 58.16
N PHE A 219 17.77 -21.27 57.85
CA PHE A 219 16.78 -20.92 58.87
C PHE A 219 16.50 -22.11 59.80
N LYS A 220 16.19 -23.29 59.24
CA LYS A 220 15.96 -24.51 60.01
C LYS A 220 17.14 -24.90 60.90
N ILE A 221 18.37 -24.79 60.39
CA ILE A 221 19.58 -25.07 61.17
C ILE A 221 19.73 -24.07 62.32
N SER A 222 19.52 -22.77 62.05
CA SER A 222 19.64 -21.72 63.05
C SER A 222 18.58 -21.82 64.15
N GLU A 223 17.34 -22.14 63.78
CA GLU A 223 16.21 -22.35 64.70
C GLU A 223 16.50 -23.51 65.64
N LYS A 224 16.94 -24.65 65.10
CA LYS A 224 17.31 -25.82 65.92
C LYS A 224 18.44 -25.48 66.90
N ARG A 225 19.49 -24.79 66.44
CA ARG A 225 20.61 -24.38 67.31
C ARG A 225 20.15 -23.46 68.44
N LEU A 226 19.19 -22.58 68.17
CA LEU A 226 18.61 -21.70 69.19
C LEU A 226 17.79 -22.49 70.21
N GLN A 227 16.97 -23.45 69.76
CA GLN A 227 16.21 -24.34 70.65
C GLN A 227 17.15 -25.14 71.56
N ASP A 228 18.19 -25.76 70.99
CA ASP A 228 19.20 -26.52 71.75
C ASP A 228 19.91 -25.64 72.79
N ALA A 229 20.29 -24.41 72.42
CA ALA A 229 20.93 -23.47 73.32
C ALA A 229 20.00 -22.98 74.45
N THR A 230 18.71 -22.80 74.15
CA THR A 230 17.70 -22.41 75.15
C THR A 230 17.49 -23.53 76.16
N LEU A 231 17.31 -24.77 75.69
CA LEU A 231 17.17 -25.93 76.56
C LEU A 231 18.39 -26.10 77.47
N LYS A 232 19.60 -25.95 76.93
CA LYS A 232 20.83 -26.05 77.71
C LYS A 232 20.93 -24.96 78.78
N ALA A 233 20.54 -23.72 78.46
CA ALA A 233 20.52 -22.63 79.42
C ALA A 233 19.48 -22.86 80.53
N ASP A 234 18.32 -23.42 80.19
CA ASP A 234 17.28 -23.79 81.17
C ASP A 234 17.78 -24.90 82.12
N GLU A 235 18.44 -25.93 81.59
CA GLU A 235 19.07 -26.98 82.41
C GLU A 235 20.13 -26.41 83.36
N ASP A 236 21.02 -25.55 82.85
CA ASP A 236 22.10 -24.96 83.64
C ASP A 236 21.57 -24.01 84.73
N THR A 237 20.51 -23.26 84.43
CA THR A 237 19.84 -22.40 85.43
C THR A 237 19.09 -23.21 86.47
N GLU A 238 18.43 -24.30 86.10
CA GLU A 238 17.78 -25.22 87.05
C GLU A 238 18.82 -25.89 87.97
N ALA A 239 19.95 -26.34 87.42
CA ALA A 239 21.05 -26.91 88.20
C ALA A 239 21.61 -25.90 89.21
N ALA A 240 21.89 -24.67 88.77
CA ALA A 240 22.37 -23.61 89.66
C ALA A 240 21.36 -23.26 90.77
N ALA A 241 20.05 -23.28 90.46
CA ALA A 241 19.01 -23.05 91.44
C ALA A 241 18.94 -24.18 92.49
N LYS A 242 19.12 -25.44 92.08
CA LYS A 242 19.21 -26.59 93.01
C LYS A 242 20.42 -26.50 93.93
N ASP A 243 21.60 -26.19 93.38
CA ASP A 243 22.82 -26.01 94.16
C ASP A 243 22.67 -24.89 95.21
N LEU A 244 22.02 -23.78 94.85
CA LEU A 244 21.71 -22.69 95.79
C LEU A 244 20.73 -23.11 96.89
N LEU A 245 19.73 -23.94 96.56
CA LEU A 245 18.77 -24.45 97.53
C LEU A 245 19.46 -25.37 98.55
N GLU A 246 20.30 -26.31 98.07
CA GLU A 246 21.07 -27.21 98.92
C GLU A 246 22.04 -26.44 99.84
N LEU A 247 22.69 -25.40 99.31
CA LEU A 247 23.52 -24.51 100.12
C LEU A 247 22.69 -23.82 101.21
N LEU A 248 21.50 -23.32 100.88
CA LEU A 248 20.61 -22.65 101.84
C LEU A 248 20.15 -23.59 102.95
N ASP A 249 19.82 -24.84 102.62
CA ASP A 249 19.47 -25.88 103.60
C ASP A 249 20.66 -26.16 104.54
N SER A 250 21.87 -26.34 103.99
CA SER A 250 23.08 -26.55 104.81
C SER A 250 23.41 -25.34 105.72
N MET A 251 23.15 -24.11 105.25
CA MET A 251 23.31 -22.90 106.05
C MET A 251 22.27 -22.83 107.18
N ALA A 252 21.05 -23.29 106.94
CA ALA A 252 20.00 -23.37 107.96
C ALA A 252 20.36 -24.39 109.04
N GLU A 253 20.85 -25.58 108.66
CA GLU A 253 21.35 -26.60 109.60
C GLU A 253 22.51 -26.06 110.45
N TYR A 254 23.49 -25.41 109.82
CA TYR A 254 24.60 -24.81 110.53
C TYR A 254 24.14 -23.72 111.51
N LYS A 255 23.19 -22.88 111.10
CA LYS A 255 22.59 -21.86 111.97
C LYS A 255 21.94 -22.50 113.19
N GLU A 256 21.15 -23.55 113.02
CA GLU A 256 20.50 -24.27 114.14
C GLU A 256 21.54 -24.93 115.07
N PHE A 257 22.56 -25.57 114.52
CA PHE A 257 23.69 -26.13 115.30
C PHE A 257 24.39 -25.06 116.13
N MET A 258 24.63 -23.88 115.55
CA MET A 258 25.26 -22.77 116.25
C MET A 258 24.37 -22.19 117.34
N GLU A 259 23.07 -22.02 117.07
CA GLU A 259 22.09 -21.54 118.06
C GLU A 259 21.99 -22.48 119.27
N THR A 260 21.91 -23.80 119.03
CA THR A 260 21.88 -24.81 120.10
C THR A 260 23.18 -24.84 120.90
N THR A 261 24.34 -24.76 120.23
CA THR A 261 25.65 -24.68 120.89
C THR A 261 25.76 -23.43 121.77
N ILE A 262 25.31 -22.27 121.29
CA ILE A 262 25.29 -21.02 122.07
C ILE A 262 24.36 -21.16 123.28
N ALA A 263 23.16 -21.72 123.11
CA ALA A 263 22.21 -21.94 124.21
C ALA A 263 22.80 -22.87 125.29
N GLN A 264 23.44 -23.97 124.87
CA GLN A 264 24.12 -24.90 125.77
C GLN A 264 25.26 -24.22 126.53
N ARG A 265 26.13 -23.48 125.84
CA ARG A 265 27.21 -22.73 126.50
C ARG A 265 26.69 -21.68 127.48
N ARG A 266 25.61 -20.98 127.15
CA ARG A 266 24.95 -20.03 128.08
C ARG A 266 24.45 -20.74 129.33
N LYS A 267 23.83 -21.91 129.18
CA LYS A 267 23.37 -22.73 130.31
C LYS A 267 24.53 -23.14 131.22
N GLU A 268 25.60 -23.71 130.66
CA GLU A 268 26.82 -24.06 131.41
C GLU A 268 27.42 -22.87 132.16
N LEU A 269 27.41 -21.68 131.53
CA LEU A 269 27.86 -20.43 132.13
C LEU A 269 27.01 -20.03 133.35
N TYR A 270 25.67 -20.07 133.22
CA TYR A 270 24.76 -19.77 134.32
C TYR A 270 24.90 -20.78 135.46
N GLU A 271 24.96 -22.08 135.16
CA GLU A 271 25.17 -23.14 136.17
C GLU A 271 26.52 -22.95 136.92
N THR A 272 27.59 -22.61 136.20
CA THR A 272 28.89 -22.31 136.81
C THR A 272 28.83 -21.06 137.68
N ALA A 273 28.16 -20.00 137.22
CA ALA A 273 27.96 -18.78 137.99
C ALA A 273 27.15 -19.03 139.27
N ASP A 274 26.09 -19.84 139.19
CA ASP A 274 25.27 -20.24 140.33
C ASP A 274 26.07 -21.10 141.33
N TYR A 275 26.88 -22.04 140.84
CA TYR A 275 27.77 -22.85 141.68
C TYR A 275 28.78 -21.97 142.45
N ILE A 276 29.41 -21.02 141.75
CA ILE A 276 30.33 -20.06 142.37
C ILE A 276 29.58 -19.21 143.41
N ALA A 277 28.42 -18.67 143.09
CA ALA A 277 27.61 -17.89 144.03
C ALA A 277 27.23 -18.70 145.29
N GLY A 278 26.89 -19.98 145.13
CA GLY A 278 26.60 -20.89 146.24
C GLY A 278 27.80 -21.16 147.16
N LEU A 279 29.03 -21.22 146.61
CA LEU A 279 30.25 -21.35 147.41
C LEU A 279 30.52 -20.12 148.30
N PHE A 280 30.14 -18.92 147.85
CA PHE A 280 30.31 -17.68 148.62
C PHE A 280 29.14 -17.36 149.57
N ALA A 281 27.96 -17.94 149.35
CA ALA A 281 26.81 -17.80 150.25
C ALA A 281 26.92 -18.65 151.54
N GLY A 282 27.81 -19.64 151.57
CA GLY A 282 28.11 -20.47 152.76
C GLY A 282 29.16 -19.90 153.71
N THR A 283 29.72 -18.72 153.41
CA THR A 283 30.69 -18.01 154.26
C THR A 283 30.06 -16.73 154.82
N SER A 284 29.19 -16.89 155.81
CA SER A 284 28.68 -15.85 156.71
C SER A 284 28.22 -16.50 158.01
#